data_AF-A0A8J7Y3Q5-F1
#
_entry.id   AF-A0A8J7Y3Q5-F1
#
_cell.length_a   1.000
_cell.length_b   1.000
_cell.length_c   1.000
_cell.angle_alpha   90.00
_cell.angle_beta   90.00
_cell.angle_gamma   90.00
#
_symmetry.space_group_name_H-M   'P 1'
#
loop_
_entity.id
_entity.type
_entity.pdbx_description
1 polymer ?
#
loop_
_entity_poly.entity_id
_entity_poly.type
_entity_poly.pdbx_seq_one_letter_code
_entity_poly.pdbx_strand_id
1 'polypeptide(L)'
;MRTVRDGSGARYLLLKESSDASLVRDPETGSERHVSNDDLEPVEGESPLATAASAVPDAVRVVVTAAHDDRALGLLVEVDARGPLSVQQLLDSYDLCESDLHGLLGEFRAAGLLEEATVAGQRGYDATETASEAVAFLTATE
;
A
#
# COMPACT_ATOMS: atom_id res chain seq x y z
N MET A 1 -12.82 9.88 18.49
CA MET A 1 -11.68 8.99 18.21
C MET A 1 -10.53 9.88 17.76
N ARG A 2 -9.35 9.73 18.36
CA ARG A 2 -8.12 10.48 18.02
C ARG A 2 -6.92 9.53 17.97
N THR A 3 -5.84 9.93 17.32
CA THR A 3 -4.58 9.19 17.36
C THR A 3 -3.80 9.55 18.61
N VAL A 4 -3.30 8.52 19.30
CA VAL A 4 -2.38 8.63 20.43
C VAL A 4 -1.17 7.75 20.21
N ARG A 5 -0.08 8.03 20.91
CA ARG A 5 1.17 7.29 20.81
C ARG A 5 1.67 6.96 22.21
N ASP A 6 2.24 5.77 22.38
CA ASP A 6 2.89 5.41 23.64
C ASP A 6 4.40 5.74 23.65
N GLY A 7 5.06 5.49 24.79
CA GLY A 7 6.49 5.74 24.96
C GLY A 7 7.41 4.94 24.03
N SER A 8 6.93 3.88 23.38
CA SER A 8 7.68 3.12 22.38
C SER A 8 7.60 3.74 20.98
N GLY A 9 6.65 4.66 20.78
CA GLY A 9 6.35 5.24 19.48
C GLY A 9 5.19 4.55 18.74
N ALA A 10 4.64 3.47 19.29
CA ALA A 10 3.50 2.77 18.70
C ALA A 10 2.25 3.65 18.72
N ARG A 11 1.51 3.67 17.61
CA ARG A 11 0.31 4.50 17.44
C ARG A 11 -0.96 3.69 17.68
N TYR A 12 -1.93 4.32 18.30
CA TYR A 12 -3.22 3.73 18.62
C TYR A 12 -4.38 4.66 18.32
N LEU A 13 -5.55 4.05 18.15
CA LEU A 13 -6.83 4.75 18.11
C LEU A 13 -7.40 4.86 19.52
N LEU A 14 -7.50 6.08 20.05
CA LEU A 14 -8.18 6.33 21.32
C LEU A 14 -9.69 6.17 21.13
N LEU A 15 -10.25 5.11 21.73
CA LEU A 15 -11.68 4.79 21.68
C LEU A 15 -12.45 5.53 22.79
N LYS A 16 -11.91 5.50 24.01
CA LYS A 16 -12.51 6.11 25.19
C LYS A 16 -11.44 6.60 26.15
N GLU A 17 -11.65 7.79 26.68
CA GLU A 17 -10.82 8.39 27.72
C GLU A 17 -11.55 8.32 29.07
N SER A 18 -10.84 8.04 30.15
CA SER A 18 -11.34 8.08 31.53
C SER A 18 -10.28 8.73 32.43
N SER A 19 -10.52 8.84 33.75
CA SER A 19 -9.65 9.61 34.66
C SER A 19 -8.20 9.11 34.68
N ASP A 20 -8.01 7.80 34.84
CA ASP A 20 -6.68 7.22 35.10
C ASP A 20 -6.17 6.39 33.92
N ALA A 21 -7.07 5.86 33.10
CA ALA A 21 -6.73 5.02 31.96
C ALA A 21 -7.66 5.27 30.77
N SER A 22 -7.11 5.04 29.59
CA SER A 22 -7.76 5.16 28.31
C SER A 22 -7.87 3.80 27.64
N LEU A 23 -9.00 3.55 26.98
CA LEU A 23 -9.18 2.40 26.10
C LEU A 23 -8.68 2.78 24.70
N VAL A 24 -7.68 2.03 24.22
CA VAL A 24 -7.09 2.21 22.91
C VAL A 24 -7.25 0.94 22.07
N ARG A 25 -7.29 1.11 20.75
CA ARG A 25 -7.24 0.01 19.78
C ARG A 25 -5.95 0.08 18.98
N ASP A 26 -5.28 -1.05 18.89
CA ASP A 26 -4.12 -1.28 18.04
C ASP A 26 -4.58 -1.45 16.58
N PRO A 27 -4.07 -0.64 15.62
CA PRO A 27 -4.47 -0.75 14.23
C PRO A 27 -3.97 -2.04 13.57
N GLU A 28 -2.79 -2.54 13.94
CA GLU A 28 -2.18 -3.72 13.33
C GLU A 28 -2.91 -5.01 13.74
N THR A 29 -3.24 -5.13 15.02
CA THR A 29 -3.84 -6.36 15.57
C THR A 29 -5.37 -6.27 15.73
N GLY A 30 -5.93 -5.07 15.70
CA GLY A 30 -7.33 -4.81 16.04
C GLY A 30 -7.66 -4.98 17.54
N SER A 31 -6.68 -5.35 18.36
CA SER A 31 -6.90 -5.61 19.79
C SER A 31 -7.15 -4.33 20.58
N GLU A 32 -8.00 -4.43 21.60
CA GLU A 32 -8.30 -3.31 22.51
C GLU A 32 -7.65 -3.54 23.87
N ARG A 33 -7.07 -2.48 24.44
CA ARG A 33 -6.45 -2.51 25.78
C ARG A 33 -6.63 -1.21 26.53
N HIS A 34 -6.68 -1.29 27.86
CA HIS A 34 -6.58 -0.11 28.71
C HIS A 34 -5.12 0.25 28.95
N VAL A 35 -4.78 1.52 28.84
CA VAL A 35 -3.43 2.08 29.01
C VAL A 35 -3.52 3.27 29.94
N SER A 36 -2.54 3.46 30.82
CA SER A 36 -2.48 4.65 31.66
C SER A 36 -2.49 5.91 30.78
N ASN A 37 -3.20 6.94 31.22
CA ASN A 37 -3.17 8.22 30.49
C ASN A 37 -1.77 8.83 30.48
N ASP A 38 -0.97 8.59 31.52
CA ASP A 38 0.41 9.08 31.64
C ASP A 38 1.36 8.43 30.61
N ASP A 39 0.98 7.29 30.05
CA ASP A 39 1.76 6.57 29.03
C ASP A 39 1.35 6.95 27.60
N LEU A 40 0.41 7.88 27.42
CA LEU A 40 -0.16 8.24 26.11
C LEU A 40 0.00 9.73 25.81
N GLU A 41 0.54 10.00 24.62
CA GLU A 41 0.64 11.35 24.06
C GLU A 41 -0.30 11.50 22.86
N PRO A 42 -1.11 12.57 22.78
CA PRO A 42 -1.87 12.89 21.57
C PRO A 42 -0.94 13.16 20.39
N VAL A 43 -1.32 12.66 19.21
CA VAL A 43 -0.61 12.99 17.95
C VAL A 43 -1.40 14.06 17.21
N GLU A 44 -0.88 15.29 17.24
CA GLU A 44 -1.51 16.44 16.59
C GLU A 44 -1.39 16.38 15.05
N GLY A 45 -2.46 16.76 14.36
CA GLY A 45 -2.49 16.84 12.89
C GLY A 45 -2.62 15.51 12.15
N GLU A 46 -2.59 14.37 12.85
CA GLU A 46 -2.77 13.05 12.23
C GLU A 46 -4.26 12.65 12.22
N SER A 47 -4.74 12.21 11.06
CA SER A 47 -6.11 11.70 10.93
C SER A 47 -6.22 10.31 11.58
N PRO A 48 -7.22 10.05 12.42
CA PRO A 48 -7.48 8.70 12.93
C PRO A 48 -7.70 7.66 11.82
N LEU A 49 -8.19 8.07 10.65
CA LEU A 49 -8.31 7.18 9.51
C LEU A 49 -6.95 6.82 8.89
N ALA A 50 -5.98 7.73 8.92
CA ALA A 50 -4.61 7.43 8.48
C ALA A 50 -3.94 6.43 9.43
N THR A 51 -4.14 6.59 10.74
CA THR A 51 -3.70 5.60 11.73
C THR A 51 -4.41 4.26 11.56
N ALA A 52 -5.72 4.25 11.28
CA ALA A 52 -6.42 3.00 10.97
C ALA A 52 -5.86 2.32 9.72
N ALA A 53 -5.51 3.10 8.69
CA ALA A 53 -4.92 2.58 7.46
C ALA A 53 -3.51 1.99 7.68
N SER A 54 -2.82 2.26 8.79
CA SER A 54 -1.53 1.61 9.10
C SER A 54 -1.64 0.12 9.43
N ALA A 55 -2.86 -0.39 9.59
CA ALA A 55 -3.12 -1.82 9.60
C ALA A 55 -2.70 -2.52 8.29
N VAL A 56 -2.71 -1.78 7.18
CA VAL A 56 -2.36 -2.28 5.85
C VAL A 56 -0.87 -2.00 5.60
N PRO A 57 -0.06 -2.99 5.20
CA PRO A 57 1.36 -2.78 4.90
C PRO A 57 1.58 -1.65 3.89
N ASP A 58 2.65 -0.88 4.07
CA ASP A 58 2.94 0.31 3.27
C ASP A 58 2.94 0.02 1.77
N ALA A 59 3.59 -1.05 1.34
CA ALA A 59 3.64 -1.51 -0.05
C ALA A 59 2.24 -1.72 -0.64
N VAL A 60 1.35 -2.37 0.12
CA VAL A 60 -0.04 -2.63 -0.30
C VAL A 60 -0.84 -1.34 -0.41
N ARG A 61 -0.61 -0.38 0.50
CA ARG A 61 -1.28 0.93 0.41
C ARG A 61 -0.89 1.69 -0.85
N VAL A 62 0.37 1.64 -1.26
CA VAL A 62 0.83 2.24 -2.52
C VAL A 62 0.04 1.66 -3.69
N VAL A 63 -0.08 0.33 -3.76
CA VAL A 63 -0.86 -0.35 -4.80
C VAL A 63 -2.33 0.05 -4.76
N VAL A 64 -3.00 0.03 -3.61
CA VAL A 64 -4.43 0.42 -3.50
C VAL A 64 -4.67 1.86 -3.94
N THR A 65 -3.69 2.75 -3.74
CA THR A 65 -3.79 4.15 -4.18
C THR A 65 -3.44 4.38 -5.64
N ALA A 66 -2.81 3.42 -6.32
CA ALA A 66 -2.35 3.56 -7.71
C ALA A 66 -3.11 2.66 -8.69
N ALA A 67 -3.55 1.47 -8.26
CA ALA A 67 -4.32 0.52 -9.06
C ALA A 67 -5.82 0.71 -8.79
N HIS A 68 -6.43 1.63 -9.53
CA HIS A 68 -7.81 2.07 -9.28
C HIS A 68 -8.90 1.10 -9.74
N ASP A 69 -8.54 0.08 -10.52
CA ASP A 69 -9.45 -0.97 -10.98
C ASP A 69 -8.73 -2.31 -11.18
N ASP A 70 -9.51 -3.36 -11.46
CA ASP A 70 -9.00 -4.72 -11.66
C ASP A 70 -8.03 -4.83 -12.85
N ARG A 71 -8.17 -3.97 -13.88
CA ARG A 71 -7.28 -4.00 -15.05
C ARG A 71 -5.91 -3.44 -14.69
N ALA A 72 -5.86 -2.34 -13.94
CA ALA A 72 -4.64 -1.77 -13.42
C ALA A 72 -3.94 -2.77 -12.48
N LEU A 73 -4.67 -3.35 -11.52
CA LEU A 73 -4.13 -4.33 -10.59
C LEU A 73 -3.58 -5.57 -11.33
N GLY A 74 -4.36 -6.10 -12.28
CA GLY A 74 -3.95 -7.24 -13.11
C GLY A 74 -2.69 -6.97 -13.91
N LEU A 75 -2.53 -5.76 -14.49
CA LEU A 75 -1.30 -5.38 -15.19
C LEU A 75 -0.08 -5.43 -14.27
N LEU A 76 -0.19 -4.92 -13.03
CA LEU A 76 0.92 -4.95 -12.07
C LEU A 76 1.29 -6.38 -11.68
N VAL A 77 0.29 -7.23 -11.42
CA VAL A 77 0.49 -8.66 -11.12
C VAL A 77 1.19 -9.39 -12.28
N GLU A 78 0.81 -9.11 -13.52
CA GLU A 78 1.41 -9.75 -14.68
C GLU A 78 2.86 -9.32 -14.95
N VAL A 79 3.19 -8.04 -14.70
CA VAL A 79 4.58 -7.57 -14.79
C VAL A 79 5.42 -8.24 -13.70
N ASP A 80 4.94 -8.26 -12.44
CA ASP A 80 5.65 -8.92 -11.34
C ASP A 80 5.89 -10.42 -11.61
N ALA A 81 4.87 -11.14 -12.07
CA ALA A 81 4.96 -12.58 -12.29
C ALA A 81 5.85 -12.97 -13.48
N ARG A 82 5.91 -12.14 -14.52
CA ARG A 82 6.62 -12.45 -15.78
C ARG A 82 7.99 -11.79 -15.87
N GLY A 83 8.32 -10.91 -14.94
CA GLY A 83 9.52 -10.07 -14.98
C GLY A 83 9.41 -8.97 -16.04
N PRO A 84 10.53 -8.44 -16.54
CA PRO A 84 10.50 -7.26 -17.38
C PRO A 84 9.80 -7.52 -18.71
N LEU A 85 8.76 -6.73 -19.02
CA LEU A 85 7.97 -6.83 -20.24
C LEU A 85 8.12 -5.58 -21.10
N SER A 86 8.32 -5.77 -22.42
CA SER A 86 8.29 -4.64 -23.36
C SER A 86 6.87 -4.11 -23.55
N VAL A 87 6.74 -2.83 -23.92
CA VAL A 87 5.43 -2.23 -24.27
C VAL A 87 4.71 -3.05 -25.35
N GLN A 88 5.45 -3.53 -26.33
CA GLN A 88 4.89 -4.35 -27.41
C GLN A 88 4.33 -5.68 -26.89
N GLN A 89 5.06 -6.38 -26.01
CA GLN A 89 4.56 -7.62 -25.41
C GLN A 89 3.28 -7.40 -24.60
N LEU A 90 3.17 -6.27 -23.90
CA LEU A 90 1.97 -5.90 -23.14
C LEU A 90 0.78 -5.64 -24.07
N LEU A 91 0.97 -4.86 -25.15
CA LEU A 91 -0.09 -4.60 -26.14
C LEU A 91 -0.52 -5.86 -26.90
N ASP A 92 0.42 -6.77 -27.19
CA ASP A 92 0.13 -8.01 -27.90
C ASP A 92 -0.59 -9.04 -26.99
N SER A 93 -0.35 -9.00 -25.67
CA SER A 93 -0.88 -9.99 -24.72
C SER A 93 -2.24 -9.61 -24.14
N TYR A 94 -2.53 -8.32 -24.00
CA TYR A 94 -3.72 -7.82 -23.30
C TYR A 94 -4.53 -6.89 -24.19
N ASP A 95 -5.86 -6.96 -24.06
CA ASP A 95 -6.78 -6.06 -24.74
C ASP A 95 -6.80 -4.68 -24.06
N LEU A 96 -5.65 -4.00 -24.09
CA LEU A 96 -5.43 -2.62 -23.65
C LEU A 96 -5.16 -1.77 -24.88
N CYS A 97 -5.83 -0.62 -24.96
CA CYS A 97 -5.43 0.34 -25.98
C CYS A 97 -4.09 0.99 -25.58
N GLU A 98 -3.35 1.47 -26.59
CA GLU A 98 -2.01 2.03 -26.38
C GLU A 98 -2.00 3.19 -25.38
N SER A 99 -2.99 4.08 -25.44
CA SER A 99 -3.11 5.20 -24.51
C SER A 99 -3.38 4.75 -23.07
N ASP A 100 -4.27 3.76 -22.89
CA ASP A 100 -4.58 3.24 -21.55
C ASP A 100 -3.36 2.58 -20.95
N LEU A 101 -2.66 1.74 -21.73
CA LEU A 101 -1.43 1.10 -21.29
C LEU A 101 -0.39 2.14 -20.86
N HIS A 102 -0.15 3.16 -21.69
CA HIS A 102 0.82 4.20 -21.35
C HIS A 102 0.42 5.03 -20.14
N GLY A 103 -0.87 5.28 -19.94
CA GLY A 103 -1.40 5.91 -18.73
C GLY A 103 -1.05 5.10 -17.48
N LEU A 104 -1.42 3.83 -17.46
CA LEU A 104 -1.17 2.92 -16.33
C LEU A 104 0.33 2.79 -16.01
N LEU A 105 1.16 2.60 -17.04
CA LEU A 105 2.63 2.51 -16.86
C LEU A 105 3.21 3.81 -16.30
N GLY A 106 2.67 4.97 -16.72
CA GLY A 106 3.07 6.27 -16.18
C GLY A 106 2.68 6.44 -14.70
N GLU A 107 1.45 6.06 -14.34
CA GLU A 107 0.96 6.13 -12.96
C GLU A 107 1.75 5.20 -12.03
N PHE A 108 1.98 3.95 -12.44
CA PHE A 108 2.77 3.01 -11.65
C PHE A 108 4.22 3.44 -11.48
N ARG A 109 4.83 4.07 -12.48
CA ARG A 109 6.15 4.66 -12.31
C ARG A 109 6.15 5.84 -11.35
N ALA A 110 5.16 6.72 -11.44
CA ALA A 110 5.03 7.85 -10.52
C ALA A 110 4.80 7.37 -9.07
N ALA A 111 4.12 6.24 -8.89
CA ALA A 111 3.90 5.59 -7.61
C ALA A 111 5.10 4.76 -7.11
N GLY A 112 6.16 4.58 -7.92
CA GLY A 112 7.32 3.76 -7.58
C GLY A 112 7.05 2.25 -7.60
N LEU A 113 6.03 1.81 -8.33
CA LEU A 113 5.66 0.39 -8.49
C LEU A 113 6.32 -0.25 -9.71
N LEU A 114 6.70 0.55 -10.71
CA LEU A 114 7.44 0.08 -11.88
C LEU A 114 8.72 0.89 -12.09
N GLU A 115 9.72 0.24 -12.67
CA GLU A 115 10.93 0.87 -13.20
C GLU A 115 11.10 0.60 -14.70
N GLU A 116 11.82 1.47 -15.40
CA GLU A 116 12.13 1.26 -16.81
C GLU A 116 13.16 0.15 -16.98
N ALA A 117 12.86 -0.78 -17.89
CA ALA A 117 13.74 -1.85 -18.30
C ALA A 117 13.96 -1.82 -19.82
N THR A 118 15.03 -2.48 -20.29
CA THR A 118 15.25 -2.72 -21.72
C THR A 118 15.04 -4.20 -22.03
N VAL A 119 14.06 -4.51 -22.86
CA VAL A 119 13.68 -5.88 -23.22
C VAL A 119 13.84 -6.05 -24.72
N ALA A 120 14.77 -6.92 -25.13
CA ALA A 120 15.13 -7.14 -26.55
C ALA A 120 15.42 -5.83 -27.33
N GLY A 121 16.06 -4.86 -26.67
CA GLY A 121 16.39 -3.55 -27.24
C GLY A 121 15.21 -2.58 -27.36
N GLN A 122 14.03 -2.95 -26.84
CA GLN A 122 12.84 -2.10 -26.75
C GLN A 122 12.64 -1.60 -25.32
N ARG A 123 11.89 -0.51 -25.17
CA ARG A 123 11.47 -0.01 -23.85
C ARG A 123 10.49 -1.01 -23.22
N GLY A 124 10.75 -1.36 -21.97
CA GLY A 124 9.90 -2.19 -21.14
C GLY A 124 9.87 -1.69 -19.70
N TYR A 125 9.20 -2.46 -18.85
CA TYR A 125 9.05 -2.14 -17.43
C TYR A 125 9.16 -3.41 -16.60
N ASP A 126 9.76 -3.26 -15.42
CA ASP A 126 9.88 -4.29 -14.41
C ASP A 126 9.20 -3.84 -13.11
N ALA A 127 8.77 -4.81 -12.29
CA ALA A 127 8.21 -4.54 -10.98
C ALA A 127 9.32 -4.12 -10.01
N THR A 128 9.05 -3.11 -9.19
CA THR A 128 9.94 -2.76 -8.07
C THR A 128 9.75 -3.74 -6.90
N GLU A 129 10.70 -3.76 -5.96
CA GLU A 129 10.56 -4.54 -4.73
C GLU A 129 9.25 -4.21 -3.98
N THR A 130 8.88 -2.92 -3.93
CA THR A 130 7.59 -2.47 -3.36
C THR A 130 6.39 -3.13 -4.05
N ALA A 131 6.40 -3.21 -5.38
CA ALA A 131 5.33 -3.87 -6.11
C ALA A 131 5.31 -5.37 -5.83
N SER A 132 6.46 -6.04 -5.85
CA SER A 132 6.57 -7.47 -5.58
C SER A 132 6.12 -7.84 -4.16
N GLU A 133 6.51 -7.05 -3.16
CA GLU A 133 6.06 -7.23 -1.77
C GLU A 133 4.53 -7.12 -1.66
N ALA A 134 3.95 -6.11 -2.29
CA ALA A 134 2.51 -5.91 -2.29
C ALA A 134 1.75 -7.02 -3.02
N VAL A 135 2.21 -7.43 -4.22
CA VAL A 135 1.61 -8.51 -5.00
C VAL A 135 1.70 -9.83 -4.24
N ALA A 136 2.85 -10.14 -3.63
CA ALA A 136 3.01 -11.32 -2.79
C ALA A 136 2.02 -11.32 -1.62
N PHE A 137 1.82 -10.18 -0.94
CA PHE A 137 0.84 -10.06 0.13
C PHE A 137 -0.60 -10.27 -0.36
N LEU A 138 -0.96 -9.67 -1.50
CA LEU A 138 -2.32 -9.71 -2.05
C LEU A 138 -2.71 -11.05 -2.68
N THR A 139 -1.73 -11.83 -3.13
CA THR A 139 -1.95 -13.12 -3.80
C THR A 139 -1.64 -14.33 -2.92
N ALA A 140 -1.10 -14.11 -1.71
CA ALA A 140 -0.91 -15.17 -0.73
C ALA A 140 -2.25 -15.85 -0.43
N THR A 141 -2.29 -17.17 -0.64
CA THR A 141 -3.43 -18.01 -0.23
C THR A 141 -3.12 -18.58 1.16
N GLU A 142 -4.12 -18.56 2.06
CA GLU A 142 -4.03 -19.19 3.39
C GLU A 142 -3.83 -20.72 3.33
#